data_AF-U6SVK5-F1
#
_entry.id   AF-U6SVK5-F1
#
_cell.length_a   1.000
_cell.length_b   1.000
_cell.length_c   1.000
_cell.angle_alpha   90.00
_cell.angle_beta   90.00
_cell.angle_gamma   90.00
#
_symmetry.space_group_name_H-M   'P 1'
#
loop_
_entity.id
_entity.type
_entity.pdbx_description
1 polymer ?
#
loop_
_entity_poly.entity_id
_entity_poly.type
_entity_poly.pdbx_seq_one_letter_code
_entity_poly.pdbx_strand_id
1 'polypeptide(L)'
;MNEVWSVGPFIVRQSWVALIVIVLLGYYLANQFFYEMMNGTKKDSEVFWNGFFAFFVTFQFSKLILNPAVAIGDPIAVLATPSGANEWMLAWVVMCVYLWWSTKEDVALNTTVFIKIAGTYLIIEIMYYAVFPFNTMEGIVRTNVILMGINTLALLFIYIQSKRQETHTRMLGQFLILFGLIKGLLSFFIPIRMLDYSVPSWFYFMYFIAGLIILSNETKRKEVS
;
A
#
# COMPACT_ATOMS: atom_id res chain seq x y z
N MET A 1 -5.07 -22.69 -18.52
CA MET A 1 -5.68 -23.40 -17.37
C MET A 1 -6.89 -22.59 -16.93
N ASN A 2 -8.03 -23.21 -16.62
CA ASN A 2 -9.30 -22.51 -16.36
C ASN A 2 -9.12 -21.43 -15.27
N GLU A 3 -9.09 -20.15 -15.66
CA GLU A 3 -8.85 -18.98 -14.80
C GLU A 3 -9.98 -18.71 -13.80
N VAL A 4 -11.03 -19.52 -13.86
CA VAL A 4 -12.32 -19.28 -13.25
C VAL A 4 -12.88 -20.60 -12.71
N TRP A 5 -13.24 -20.60 -11.43
CA TRP A 5 -14.06 -21.64 -10.82
C TRP A 5 -15.49 -21.15 -10.71
N SER A 6 -16.44 -21.89 -11.28
CA SER A 6 -17.87 -21.64 -11.10
C SER A 6 -18.43 -22.59 -10.04
N VAL A 7 -18.99 -22.03 -8.97
CA VAL A 7 -19.77 -22.76 -7.97
C VAL A 7 -21.21 -22.26 -8.06
N GLY A 8 -22.03 -22.93 -8.89
CA GLY A 8 -23.37 -22.43 -9.22
C GLY A 8 -23.33 -21.08 -9.94
N PRO A 9 -24.08 -20.05 -9.49
CA PRO A 9 -24.03 -18.71 -10.09
C PRO A 9 -22.78 -17.90 -9.67
N PHE A 10 -22.00 -18.38 -8.69
CA PHE A 10 -20.80 -17.69 -8.24
C PHE A 10 -19.61 -18.01 -9.13
N ILE A 11 -19.06 -16.97 -9.75
CA ILE A 11 -17.88 -17.02 -10.59
C ILE A 11 -16.70 -16.49 -9.77
N VAL A 12 -15.83 -17.40 -9.31
CA VAL A 12 -14.63 -17.04 -8.56
C VAL A 12 -13.43 -17.11 -9.49
N ARG A 13 -12.83 -15.96 -9.79
CA ARG A 13 -11.57 -15.88 -10.52
C ARG A 13 -10.42 -16.31 -9.61
N GLN A 14 -9.56 -17.21 -10.09
CA GLN A 14 -8.42 -17.72 -9.31
C GLN A 14 -7.48 -16.61 -8.84
N SER A 15 -7.34 -15.53 -9.62
CA SER A 15 -6.54 -14.36 -9.25
C SER A 15 -7.01 -13.68 -7.96
N TRP A 16 -8.31 -13.69 -7.67
CA TRP A 16 -8.86 -13.11 -6.44
C TRP A 16 -8.56 -13.98 -5.23
N VAL A 17 -8.65 -15.30 -5.39
CA VAL A 17 -8.28 -16.26 -4.33
C VAL A 17 -6.78 -16.12 -4.03
N ALA A 18 -5.94 -16.07 -5.05
CA ALA A 18 -4.51 -15.85 -4.90
C ALA A 18 -4.20 -14.51 -4.21
N LEU A 19 -4.91 -13.43 -4.54
CA LEU A 19 -4.75 -12.13 -3.86
C LEU A 19 -5.11 -12.22 -2.37
N ILE A 20 -6.22 -12.88 -2.01
CA ILE A 20 -6.60 -13.11 -0.61
C ILE A 20 -5.50 -13.89 0.13
N VAL A 21 -5.00 -14.96 -0.48
CA VAL A 21 -3.91 -15.77 0.09
C VAL A 21 -2.64 -14.92 0.28
N ILE A 22 -2.29 -14.08 -0.69
CA ILE A 22 -1.14 -13.18 -0.61
C ILE A 22 -1.31 -12.16 0.52
N VAL A 23 -2.51 -11.58 0.68
CA VAL A 23 -2.77 -10.63 1.77
C VAL A 23 -2.66 -11.31 3.13
N LEU A 24 -3.25 -12.50 3.30
CA LEU A 24 -3.19 -13.25 4.56
C LEU A 24 -1.77 -13.69 4.90
N LEU A 25 -1.04 -14.27 3.94
CA LEU A 25 0.35 -14.65 4.12
C LEU A 25 1.26 -13.44 4.32
N GLY A 26 1.02 -12.35 3.60
CA GLY A 26 1.79 -11.11 3.73
C GLY A 26 1.63 -10.49 5.11
N TYR A 27 0.42 -10.48 5.66
CA TYR A 27 0.17 -10.09 7.05
C TYR A 27 0.86 -11.04 8.05
N TYR A 28 0.75 -12.35 7.85
CA TYR A 28 1.43 -13.33 8.69
C TYR A 28 2.95 -13.12 8.70
N LEU A 29 3.56 -12.95 7.53
CA LEU A 29 5.00 -12.68 7.40
C LEU A 29 5.39 -11.34 8.00
N ALA A 30 4.58 -10.29 7.85
CA ALA A 30 4.80 -9.01 8.51
C ALA A 30 4.85 -9.18 10.04
N ASN A 31 3.93 -9.98 10.61
CA ASN A 31 3.91 -10.28 12.03
C ASN A 31 5.13 -11.10 12.51
N GLN A 32 5.70 -11.94 11.65
CA GLN A 32 6.92 -12.70 11.97
C GLN A 32 8.18 -11.83 11.89
N PHE A 33 8.36 -11.09 10.80
CA PHE A 33 9.58 -10.29 10.58
C PHE A 33 9.63 -9.01 11.41
N PHE A 34 8.47 -8.42 11.68
CA PHE A 34 8.33 -7.17 12.42
C PHE A 34 7.52 -7.36 13.70
N TYR A 35 7.70 -8.49 14.39
CA TYR A 35 6.92 -8.86 15.58
C TYR A 35 6.81 -7.74 16.62
N GLU A 36 7.94 -7.10 16.99
CA GLU A 36 7.97 -6.00 17.97
C GLU A 36 7.18 -4.78 17.49
N MET A 37 7.25 -4.48 16.19
CA MET A 37 6.48 -3.40 15.60
C MET A 37 5.00 -3.79 15.62
N MET A 38 4.65 -4.97 15.10
CA MET A 38 3.29 -5.44 14.86
C MET A 38 2.48 -5.66 16.15
N ASN A 39 3.09 -6.16 17.23
CA ASN A 39 2.43 -6.40 18.51
C ASN A 39 2.37 -5.15 19.40
N GLY A 40 1.62 -4.16 18.91
CA GLY A 40 1.33 -2.94 19.65
C GLY A 40 0.16 -3.09 20.62
N THR A 41 -0.38 -1.94 21.03
CA THR A 41 -1.58 -1.91 21.87
C THR A 41 -2.83 -2.37 21.11
N LYS A 42 -3.93 -2.68 21.81
CA LYS A 42 -5.22 -2.96 21.18
C LYS A 42 -5.65 -1.83 20.23
N LYS A 43 -5.45 -0.57 20.63
CA LYS A 43 -5.75 0.63 19.83
C LYS A 43 -4.97 0.64 18.52
N ASP A 44 -3.70 0.26 18.54
CA ASP A 44 -2.85 0.17 17.35
C ASP A 44 -3.40 -0.86 16.36
N SER A 45 -3.74 -2.06 16.84
CA SER A 45 -4.35 -3.11 16.00
C SER A 45 -5.70 -2.67 15.41
N GLU A 46 -6.55 -2.01 16.20
CA GLU A 46 -7.83 -1.48 15.72
C GLU A 46 -7.64 -0.42 14.64
N VAL A 47 -6.74 0.55 14.82
CA VAL A 47 -6.47 1.59 13.83
C VAL A 47 -5.88 0.99 12.55
N PHE A 48 -4.97 0.01 12.67
CA PHE A 48 -4.39 -0.70 11.53
C PHE A 48 -5.47 -1.40 10.68
N TRP A 49 -6.33 -2.21 11.32
CA TRP A 49 -7.38 -2.95 10.60
C TRP A 49 -8.45 -2.03 10.04
N ASN A 50 -8.84 -0.98 10.77
CA ASN A 50 -9.77 0.01 10.28
C ASN A 50 -9.20 0.81 9.11
N GLY A 51 -7.89 1.05 9.08
CA GLY A 51 -7.20 1.66 7.93
C GLY A 51 -7.34 0.80 6.68
N PHE A 52 -7.01 -0.49 6.76
CA PHE A 52 -7.22 -1.43 5.65
C PHE A 52 -8.70 -1.56 5.28
N PHE A 53 -9.61 -1.60 6.24
CA PHE A 53 -11.04 -1.61 5.96
C PHE A 53 -11.48 -0.36 5.20
N ALA A 54 -11.06 0.83 5.64
CA ALA A 54 -11.32 2.09 4.95
C ALA A 54 -10.75 2.07 3.53
N PHE A 55 -9.55 1.51 3.35
CA PHE A 55 -8.96 1.29 2.02
C PHE A 55 -9.85 0.41 1.13
N PHE A 56 -10.22 -0.80 1.58
CA PHE A 56 -11.00 -1.74 0.76
C PHE A 56 -12.41 -1.21 0.45
N VAL A 57 -13.09 -0.63 1.43
CA VAL A 57 -14.40 -0.01 1.23
C VAL A 57 -14.29 1.14 0.23
N THR A 58 -13.31 2.03 0.39
CA THR A 58 -13.12 3.13 -0.56
C THR A 58 -12.77 2.59 -1.94
N PHE A 59 -11.91 1.59 -2.05
CA PHE A 59 -11.52 1.01 -3.32
C PHE A 59 -12.70 0.39 -4.08
N GLN A 60 -13.62 -0.26 -3.36
CA GLN A 60 -14.81 -0.86 -3.94
C GLN A 60 -15.88 0.18 -4.32
N PHE A 61 -16.12 1.17 -3.45
CA PHE A 61 -17.26 2.09 -3.58
C PHE A 61 -16.91 3.45 -4.21
N SER A 62 -15.63 3.80 -4.33
CA SER A 62 -15.19 5.08 -4.92
C SER A 62 -15.67 5.29 -6.36
N LYS A 63 -15.96 4.23 -7.10
CA LYS A 63 -16.55 4.31 -8.43
C LYS A 63 -17.85 5.09 -8.50
N LEU A 64 -18.67 5.00 -7.46
CA LEU A 64 -19.92 5.75 -7.40
C LEU A 64 -19.66 7.26 -7.42
N ILE A 65 -18.53 7.69 -6.86
CA ILE A 65 -18.11 9.09 -6.79
C ILE A 65 -17.34 9.49 -8.05
N LEU A 66 -16.48 8.61 -8.58
CA LEU A 66 -15.63 8.90 -9.74
C LEU A 66 -16.37 8.81 -11.09
N ASN A 67 -17.47 8.05 -11.17
CA ASN A 67 -18.29 7.90 -12.39
C ASN A 67 -19.77 8.24 -12.12
N PRO A 68 -20.09 9.49 -11.72
CA PRO A 68 -21.43 9.85 -11.25
C PRO A 68 -22.50 9.68 -12.34
N ALA A 69 -22.16 9.96 -13.60
CA ALA A 69 -23.09 9.84 -14.71
C ALA A 69 -23.61 8.40 -14.91
N VAL A 70 -22.74 7.40 -14.75
CA VAL A 70 -23.12 5.98 -14.85
C VAL A 70 -23.78 5.51 -13.56
N ALA A 71 -23.30 5.98 -12.40
CA ALA A 71 -23.81 5.60 -11.10
C ALA A 71 -25.27 6.02 -10.87
N ILE A 72 -25.71 7.16 -11.42
CA ILE A 72 -27.10 7.61 -11.37
C ILE A 72 -28.01 6.71 -12.22
N GLY A 73 -27.51 6.24 -13.36
CA GLY A 73 -28.28 5.40 -14.29
C GLY A 73 -28.42 3.95 -13.81
N ASP A 74 -27.32 3.35 -13.35
CA ASP A 74 -27.29 1.97 -12.84
C ASP A 74 -26.18 1.79 -11.78
N PRO A 75 -26.47 2.02 -10.49
CA PRO A 75 -25.48 1.95 -9.43
C PRO A 75 -24.96 0.52 -9.20
N ILE A 76 -25.80 -0.50 -9.46
CA ILE A 76 -25.43 -1.90 -9.25
C ILE A 76 -24.42 -2.33 -10.33
N ALA A 77 -24.66 -1.94 -11.59
CA ALA A 77 -23.71 -2.20 -12.66
C ALA A 77 -22.35 -1.54 -12.38
N VAL A 78 -22.33 -0.30 -11.86
CA VAL A 78 -21.08 0.38 -11.49
C VAL A 78 -20.31 -0.41 -10.43
N LEU A 79 -20.98 -0.92 -9.40
CA LEU A 79 -20.34 -1.73 -8.35
C LEU A 79 -19.86 -3.10 -8.82
N ALA A 80 -20.47 -3.65 -9.88
CA ALA A 80 -20.06 -4.92 -10.48
C ALA A 80 -18.82 -4.78 -11.40
N THR A 81 -18.48 -3.56 -11.84
CA THR A 81 -17.32 -3.35 -12.70
C THR A 81 -16.00 -3.36 -11.89
N PRO A 82 -14.89 -3.88 -12.43
CA PRO A 82 -13.60 -3.96 -11.73
C PRO A 82 -12.94 -2.59 -11.52
N SER A 83 -12.53 -2.27 -10.29
CA SER A 83 -11.85 -1.00 -9.96
C SER A 83 -10.51 -0.82 -10.64
N GLY A 84 -10.14 0.44 -10.88
CA GLY A 84 -8.93 0.84 -11.60
C GLY A 84 -7.97 1.67 -10.74
N ALA A 85 -7.02 2.31 -11.40
CA ALA A 85 -5.95 3.07 -10.73
C ALA A 85 -6.46 4.30 -9.97
N ASN A 86 -7.50 4.98 -10.47
CA ASN A 86 -8.06 6.16 -9.79
C ASN A 86 -8.73 5.79 -8.47
N GLU A 87 -9.51 4.70 -8.46
CA GLU A 87 -10.11 4.13 -7.26
C GLU A 87 -9.04 3.70 -6.26
N TRP A 88 -7.95 3.09 -6.76
CA TRP A 88 -6.80 2.66 -5.96
C TRP A 88 -6.12 3.84 -5.26
N MET A 89 -5.83 4.91 -6.01
CA MET A 89 -5.21 6.13 -5.48
C MET A 89 -6.12 6.83 -4.47
N LEU A 90 -7.43 6.91 -4.74
CA LEU A 90 -8.38 7.50 -3.81
C LEU A 90 -8.48 6.69 -2.51
N ALA A 91 -8.45 5.35 -2.59
CA ALA A 91 -8.43 4.48 -1.42
C ALA A 91 -7.20 4.72 -0.53
N TRP A 92 -6.02 4.91 -1.13
CA TRP A 92 -4.82 5.32 -0.39
C TRP A 92 -4.98 6.67 0.30
N VAL A 93 -5.52 7.67 -0.40
CA VAL A 93 -5.76 9.00 0.16
C VAL A 93 -6.72 8.92 1.36
N VAL A 94 -7.84 8.22 1.22
CA VAL A 94 -8.82 8.08 2.31
C VAL A 94 -8.23 7.33 3.49
N MET A 95 -7.48 6.25 3.26
CA MET A 95 -6.78 5.54 4.33
C MET A 95 -5.79 6.47 5.06
N CYS A 96 -4.97 7.23 4.34
CA CYS A 96 -4.03 8.19 4.95
C CYS A 96 -4.76 9.24 5.80
N VAL A 97 -5.87 9.79 5.30
CA VAL A 97 -6.69 10.76 6.04
C VAL A 97 -7.30 10.13 7.30
N TYR A 98 -7.84 8.92 7.18
CA TYR A 98 -8.40 8.16 8.31
C TYR A 98 -7.33 7.94 9.39
N LEU A 99 -6.17 7.40 9.00
CA LEU A 99 -5.08 7.12 9.93
C LEU A 99 -4.60 8.38 10.64
N TRP A 100 -4.40 9.47 9.88
CA TRP A 100 -4.03 10.76 10.45
C TRP A 100 -5.08 11.25 11.45
N TRP A 101 -6.36 11.22 11.10
CA TRP A 101 -7.44 11.65 11.97
C TRP A 101 -7.51 10.82 13.26
N SER A 102 -7.47 9.49 13.14
CA SER A 102 -7.59 8.55 14.26
C SER A 102 -6.40 8.56 15.22
N THR A 103 -5.27 9.11 14.79
CA THR A 103 -4.02 9.16 15.57
C THR A 103 -3.48 10.58 15.77
N LYS A 104 -4.25 11.62 15.44
CA LYS A 104 -3.80 13.03 15.49
C LYS A 104 -3.30 13.47 16.87
N GLU A 105 -3.82 12.87 17.94
CA GLU A 105 -3.46 13.17 19.33
C GLU A 105 -2.21 12.42 19.80
N ASP A 106 -1.78 11.40 19.06
CA ASP A 106 -0.65 10.53 19.42
C ASP A 106 0.26 10.34 18.20
N VAL A 107 1.29 11.19 18.12
CA VAL A 107 2.25 11.19 17.00
C VAL A 107 3.06 9.89 16.94
N ALA A 108 3.33 9.26 18.08
CA ALA A 108 4.06 7.99 18.12
C ALA A 108 3.19 6.86 17.55
N LEU A 109 1.91 6.81 17.93
CA LEU A 109 0.96 5.86 17.36
C LEU A 109 0.75 6.09 15.86
N ASN A 110 0.62 7.36 15.43
CA ASN A 110 0.48 7.72 14.02
C ASN A 110 1.61 7.10 13.17
N THR A 111 2.85 7.44 13.50
CA THR A 111 4.02 6.99 12.74
C THR A 111 4.20 5.48 12.80
N THR A 112 3.88 4.85 13.94
CA THR A 112 3.90 3.39 14.12
C THR A 112 2.91 2.70 13.19
N VAL A 113 1.66 3.17 13.09
CA VAL A 113 0.66 2.52 12.23
C VAL A 113 1.01 2.74 10.75
N PHE A 114 1.49 3.93 10.36
CA PHE A 114 1.92 4.17 8.98
C PHE A 114 3.09 3.28 8.56
N ILE A 115 4.10 3.08 9.41
CA ILE A 115 5.23 2.21 9.06
C ILE A 115 4.82 0.73 9.01
N LYS A 116 3.88 0.29 9.86
CA LYS A 116 3.30 -1.07 9.77
C LYS A 116 2.61 -1.29 8.43
N ILE A 117 1.74 -0.37 8.04
CA ILE A 117 1.01 -0.45 6.78
C ILE A 117 1.99 -0.46 5.60
N ALA A 118 3.01 0.39 5.63
CA ALA A 118 4.07 0.38 4.62
C ALA A 118 4.80 -0.97 4.54
N GLY A 119 5.24 -1.51 5.68
CA GLY A 119 5.93 -2.81 5.75
C GLY A 119 5.06 -3.96 5.26
N THR A 120 3.82 -4.06 5.74
CA THR A 120 2.85 -5.07 5.30
C THR A 120 2.57 -4.93 3.80
N TYR A 121 2.37 -3.71 3.31
CA TYR A 121 2.11 -3.45 1.89
C TYR A 121 3.27 -3.86 0.99
N LEU A 122 4.51 -3.56 1.37
CA LEU A 122 5.70 -3.98 0.62
C LEU A 122 5.78 -5.51 0.53
N ILE A 123 5.52 -6.23 1.62
CA ILE A 123 5.50 -7.70 1.63
C ILE A 123 4.44 -8.21 0.66
N ILE A 124 3.22 -7.66 0.72
CA ILE A 124 2.12 -8.01 -0.18
C ILE A 124 2.52 -7.77 -1.64
N GLU A 125 3.10 -6.61 -1.98
CA GLU A 125 3.57 -6.34 -3.34
C GLU A 125 4.68 -7.28 -3.79
N ILE A 126 5.67 -7.58 -2.93
CA ILE A 126 6.76 -8.52 -3.26
C ILE A 126 6.17 -9.89 -3.60
N MET A 127 5.27 -10.39 -2.76
CA MET A 127 4.58 -11.66 -3.00
C MET A 127 3.73 -11.62 -4.27
N TYR A 128 3.02 -10.51 -4.50
CA TYR A 128 2.24 -10.31 -5.72
C TYR A 128 3.14 -10.38 -6.96
N TYR A 129 4.24 -9.64 -6.98
CA TYR A 129 5.20 -9.67 -8.10
C TYR A 129 5.96 -10.99 -8.23
N ALA A 130 6.00 -11.83 -7.20
CA ALA A 130 6.59 -13.16 -7.27
C ALA A 130 5.62 -14.22 -7.82
N VAL A 131 4.32 -14.09 -7.54
CA VAL A 131 3.28 -15.07 -7.94
C VAL A 131 2.67 -14.74 -9.31
N PHE A 132 2.43 -13.47 -9.60
CA PHE A 132 1.86 -13.01 -10.87
C PHE A 132 2.83 -12.59 -12.01
N PRO A 133 4.17 -12.75 -11.93
CA PRO A 133 5.06 -12.28 -13.00
C PRO A 133 4.97 -13.15 -14.27
N PHE A 134 4.22 -14.26 -14.24
CA PHE A 134 4.28 -15.29 -15.31
C PHE A 134 3.23 -15.15 -16.42
N ASN A 135 2.41 -14.10 -16.42
CA ASN A 135 1.39 -13.92 -17.46
C ASN A 135 1.90 -13.04 -18.63
N THR A 136 2.61 -13.70 -19.56
CA THR A 136 2.50 -13.56 -21.03
C THR A 136 3.21 -12.44 -21.83
N MET A 137 4.02 -11.54 -21.27
CA MET A 137 4.84 -10.61 -22.09
C MET A 137 6.23 -10.32 -21.50
N GLU A 138 7.30 -10.52 -22.28
CA GLU A 138 8.71 -10.39 -21.83
C GLU A 138 9.05 -9.04 -21.17
N GLY A 139 8.47 -7.93 -21.65
CA GLY A 139 8.68 -6.60 -21.05
C GLY A 139 8.06 -6.43 -19.65
N ILE A 140 6.99 -7.17 -19.35
CA ILE A 140 6.29 -7.11 -18.06
C ILE A 140 7.06 -7.91 -17.00
N VAL A 141 7.59 -9.08 -17.36
CA VAL A 141 8.39 -9.92 -16.45
C VAL A 141 9.59 -9.14 -15.91
N ARG A 142 10.35 -8.48 -16.80
CA ARG A 142 11.52 -7.68 -16.42
C ARG A 142 11.15 -6.55 -15.45
N THR A 143 10.04 -5.87 -15.71
CA THR A 143 9.55 -4.77 -14.87
C THR A 143 9.17 -5.28 -13.48
N ASN A 144 8.42 -6.39 -13.37
CA ASN A 144 8.00 -6.95 -12.09
C ASN A 144 9.19 -7.41 -11.23
N VAL A 145 10.23 -8.02 -11.84
CA VAL A 145 11.45 -8.41 -11.12
C VAL A 145 12.19 -7.18 -10.56
N ILE A 146 12.28 -6.10 -11.35
CA ILE A 146 12.87 -4.84 -10.89
C ILE A 146 12.06 -4.25 -9.73
N LEU A 147 10.73 -4.20 -9.84
CA LEU A 147 9.86 -3.68 -8.78
C LEU A 147 9.92 -4.52 -7.50
N MET A 148 9.99 -5.85 -7.63
CA MET A 148 10.20 -6.78 -6.53
C MET A 148 11.54 -6.51 -5.84
N GLY A 149 12.62 -6.33 -6.60
CA GLY A 149 13.94 -5.99 -6.07
C GLY A 149 13.94 -4.67 -5.29
N ILE A 150 13.33 -3.62 -5.87
CA ILE A 150 13.19 -2.31 -5.21
C ILE A 150 12.40 -2.43 -3.91
N ASN A 151 11.27 -3.14 -3.92
CA ASN A 151 10.45 -3.30 -2.73
C ASN A 151 11.16 -4.13 -1.66
N THR A 152 11.93 -5.15 -2.06
CA THR A 152 12.74 -5.96 -1.16
C THR A 152 13.82 -5.11 -0.50
N LEU A 153 14.52 -4.25 -1.26
CA LEU A 153 15.49 -3.31 -0.71
C LEU A 153 14.84 -2.29 0.23
N ALA A 154 13.65 -1.78 -0.10
CA ALA A 154 12.90 -0.89 0.78
C ALA A 154 12.46 -1.58 2.07
N LEU A 155 12.04 -2.85 2.00
CA LEU A 155 11.67 -3.65 3.17
C LEU A 155 12.89 -3.94 4.06
N LEU A 156 14.02 -4.30 3.45
CA LEU A 156 15.30 -4.49 4.14
C LEU A 156 15.75 -3.20 4.82
N PHE A 157 15.57 -2.04 4.17
CA PHE A 157 15.83 -0.74 4.78
C PHE A 157 14.98 -0.54 6.05
N ILE A 158 13.66 -0.77 6.00
CA ILE A 158 12.79 -0.68 7.19
C ILE A 158 13.27 -1.65 8.28
N TYR A 159 13.60 -2.89 7.91
CA TYR A 159 14.07 -3.91 8.84
C TYR A 159 15.38 -3.50 9.55
N ILE A 160 16.38 -3.02 8.81
CA ILE A 160 17.66 -2.57 9.37
C ILE A 160 17.44 -1.38 10.30
N GLN A 161 16.62 -0.40 9.91
CA GLN A 161 16.36 0.76 10.75
C GLN A 161 15.59 0.39 12.04
N SER A 162 14.66 -0.56 11.94
CA SER A 162 13.97 -1.12 13.11
C SER A 162 14.96 -1.75 14.09
N LYS A 163 15.93 -2.53 13.60
CA LYS A 163 16.98 -3.13 14.45
C LYS A 163 17.96 -2.12 15.04
N ARG A 164 18.13 -0.96 14.40
CA ARG A 164 18.92 0.17 14.92
C ARG A 164 18.18 1.01 15.96
N GLN A 165 16.92 0.67 16.27
CA GLN A 165 16.08 1.43 17.22
C GLN A 165 15.94 2.91 16.83
N GLU A 166 15.97 3.21 15.53
CA GLU A 166 15.65 4.56 15.04
C GLU A 166 14.19 4.90 15.36
N THR A 167 13.88 6.18 15.52
CA THR A 167 12.51 6.62 15.79
C THR A 167 11.61 6.27 14.61
N HIS A 168 10.39 5.78 14.88
CA HIS A 168 9.43 5.45 13.81
C HIS A 168 9.13 6.65 12.89
N THR A 169 9.16 7.87 13.43
CA THR A 169 9.05 9.11 12.65
C THR A 169 10.16 9.23 11.60
N ARG A 170 11.42 9.03 12.01
CA ARG A 170 12.56 9.15 11.10
C ARG A 170 12.55 8.02 10.07
N MET A 171 12.26 6.80 10.52
CA MET A 171 12.12 5.64 9.65
C MET A 171 11.07 5.87 8.56
N LEU A 172 9.88 6.34 8.95
CA LEU A 172 8.79 6.64 8.02
C LEU A 172 9.19 7.74 7.04
N GLY A 173 9.75 8.85 7.53
CA GLY A 173 10.18 9.97 6.67
C GLY A 173 11.24 9.54 5.64
N GLN A 174 12.25 8.78 6.06
CA GLN A 174 13.28 8.25 5.16
C GLN A 174 12.71 7.23 4.16
N PHE A 175 11.84 6.32 4.61
CA PHE A 175 11.18 5.37 3.73
C PHE A 175 10.37 6.09 2.66
N LEU A 176 9.55 7.07 3.03
CA LEU A 176 8.71 7.83 2.11
C LEU A 176 9.52 8.60 1.07
N ILE A 177 10.64 9.21 1.49
CA ILE A 177 11.58 9.87 0.58
C ILE A 177 12.16 8.86 -0.41
N LEU A 178 12.73 7.76 0.08
CA LEU A 178 13.37 6.75 -0.78
C LEU A 178 12.36 6.12 -1.74
N PHE A 179 11.22 5.68 -1.22
CA PHE A 179 10.16 5.04 -2.01
C PHE A 179 9.59 6.00 -3.06
N GLY A 180 9.23 7.23 -2.66
CA GLY A 180 8.66 8.24 -3.54
C GLY A 180 9.64 8.71 -4.62
N LEU A 181 10.90 8.93 -4.26
CA LEU A 181 11.92 9.38 -5.21
C LEU A 181 12.30 8.27 -6.21
N ILE A 182 12.58 7.06 -5.73
CA ILE A 182 13.00 5.95 -6.60
C ILE A 182 11.87 5.59 -7.58
N LYS A 183 10.65 5.38 -7.08
CA LYS A 183 9.51 5.05 -7.95
C LYS A 183 9.12 6.25 -8.82
N GLY A 184 9.10 7.47 -8.28
CA GLY A 184 8.81 8.68 -9.05
C GLY A 184 9.75 8.86 -10.25
N LEU A 185 11.06 8.72 -10.05
CA LEU A 185 12.03 8.82 -11.14
C LEU A 185 11.93 7.66 -12.12
N LEU A 186 11.81 6.43 -11.64
CA LEU A 186 11.69 5.25 -12.51
C LEU A 186 10.43 5.30 -13.37
N SER A 187 9.35 5.95 -12.91
CA SER A 187 8.07 6.01 -13.64
C SER A 187 8.15 6.78 -14.95
N PHE A 188 9.19 7.60 -15.16
CA PHE A 188 9.46 8.24 -16.45
C PHE A 188 10.06 7.30 -17.49
N PHE A 189 10.67 6.20 -17.06
CA PHE A 189 11.39 5.27 -17.93
C PHE A 189 10.64 3.95 -18.13
N ILE A 190 9.93 3.49 -17.11
CA ILE A 190 9.19 2.23 -17.12
C ILE A 190 7.79 2.41 -16.53
N PRO A 191 6.79 1.66 -17.00
CA PRO A 191 5.45 1.68 -16.42
C PRO A 191 5.48 1.03 -15.03
N ILE A 192 5.58 1.84 -13.99
CA ILE A 192 5.52 1.36 -12.61
C ILE A 192 4.07 1.03 -12.25
N ARG A 193 3.92 -0.08 -11.56
CA ARG A 193 2.65 -0.51 -10.99
C ARG A 193 2.73 -0.52 -9.47
N MET A 194 1.56 -0.35 -8.86
CA MET A 194 1.30 -0.68 -7.47
C MET A 194 0.31 -1.86 -7.46
N LEU A 195 0.76 -3.04 -7.03
CA LEU A 195 0.16 -4.32 -7.43
C LEU A 195 -0.01 -4.42 -8.96
N ASP A 196 -1.23 -4.32 -9.47
CA ASP A 196 -1.50 -4.33 -10.92
C ASP A 196 -1.90 -2.96 -11.49
N TYR A 197 -2.02 -1.95 -10.64
CA TYR A 197 -2.52 -0.64 -11.06
C TYR A 197 -1.38 0.23 -11.54
N SER A 198 -1.48 0.74 -12.77
CA SER A 198 -0.55 1.75 -13.28
C SER A 198 -0.86 3.09 -12.63
N VAL A 199 0.06 3.56 -11.79
CA VAL A 199 -0.09 4.77 -11.01
C VAL A 199 0.80 5.86 -11.62
N PRO A 200 0.29 7.10 -11.81
CA PRO A 200 1.05 8.17 -12.42
C PRO A 200 2.19 8.68 -11.53
N SER A 201 3.24 9.20 -12.17
CA SER A 201 4.47 9.66 -11.53
C SER A 201 4.26 10.64 -10.37
N TRP A 202 3.33 11.58 -10.52
CA TRP A 202 3.02 12.61 -9.52
C TRP A 202 2.59 12.01 -8.17
N PHE A 203 1.93 10.85 -8.18
CA PHE A 203 1.47 10.20 -6.96
C PHE A 203 2.65 9.69 -6.13
N TYR A 204 3.71 9.18 -6.77
CA TYR A 204 4.95 8.81 -6.07
C TYR A 204 5.67 10.04 -5.49
N PHE A 205 5.67 11.16 -6.22
CA PHE A 205 6.24 12.42 -5.72
C PHE A 205 5.49 12.98 -4.50
N MET A 206 4.21 12.68 -4.32
CA MET A 206 3.51 13.03 -3.08
C MET A 206 4.11 12.33 -1.86
N TYR A 207 4.47 11.04 -1.96
CA TYR A 207 5.14 10.34 -0.86
C TYR A 207 6.50 10.99 -0.56
N PHE A 208 7.26 11.35 -1.59
CA PHE A 208 8.53 12.06 -1.42
C PHE A 208 8.36 13.38 -0.65
N ILE A 209 7.39 14.20 -1.05
CA ILE A 209 7.07 15.47 -0.38
C ILE A 209 6.63 15.23 1.07
N ALA A 210 5.75 14.25 1.31
CA ALA A 210 5.30 13.89 2.65
C ALA A 210 6.47 13.47 3.55
N GLY A 211 7.41 12.68 3.03
CA GLY A 211 8.61 12.27 3.75
C GLY A 211 9.52 13.44 4.12
N LEU A 212 9.72 14.40 3.20
CA LEU A 212 10.46 15.64 3.48
C LEU A 212 9.81 16.47 4.61
N ILE A 213 8.48 16.60 4.58
CA ILE A 213 7.72 17.33 5.61
C ILE A 213 7.89 16.66 6.98
N ILE A 214 7.78 15.33 7.04
CA ILE A 214 7.93 14.55 8.28
C ILE A 214 9.34 14.75 8.88
N LEU A 215 10.39 14.59 8.08
CA LEU A 215 11.77 14.75 8.58
C LEU A 215 12.07 16.20 8.98
N SER A 216 11.61 17.19 8.20
CA SER A 216 11.82 18.60 8.54
C SER A 216 11.17 18.95 9.89
N ASN A 217 9.96 18.44 10.14
CA ASN A 217 9.27 18.66 11.41
C ASN A 217 9.95 17.94 12.59
N GLU A 218 10.55 16.77 12.36
CA GLU A 218 11.32 16.07 13.39
C GLU A 218 12.59 16.85 13.78
N THR A 219 13.35 17.36 12.80
CA THR A 219 14.56 18.16 13.07
C THR A 219 14.21 19.41 13.88
N LYS A 220 13.16 20.14 13.49
CA LYS A 220 12.71 21.32 14.24
C LYS A 220 12.32 21.00 15.68
N ARG A 221 11.71 19.83 15.94
CA ARG A 221 11.36 19.42 17.31
C ARG A 221 12.58 19.16 18.17
N LYS A 222 13.65 18.60 17.60
CA LYS A 222 14.91 18.32 18.29
C LYS A 222 15.71 19.59 18.59
N GLU A 223 15.56 20.64 17.81
CA GLU A 223 16.23 21.94 18.06
C GLU A 223 15.59 22.74 19.20
N VAL A 224 14.33 22.44 19.55
CA VAL A 224 13.55 23.17 20.56
C VAL A 224 13.52 22.43 21.92
N SER A 225 13.92 21.15 21.95
CA SER A 225 14.02 20.30 23.16
C SER A 225 15.41 20.32 23.77
#